data_AF-A0A8H7TLT2-F1
#
_entry.id   AF-A0A8H7TLT2-F1
#
_cell.length_a   1.000
_cell.length_b   1.000
_cell.length_c   1.000
_cell.angle_alpha   90.00
_cell.angle_beta   90.00
_cell.angle_gamma   90.00
#
_symmetry.space_group_name_H-M   'P 1'
#
loop_
_entity.id
_entity.type
_entity.pdbx_description
1 polymer ?
#
loop_
_entity_poly.entity_id
_entity_poly.type
_entity_poly.pdbx_seq_one_letter_code
_entity_poly.pdbx_strand_id
1 'polypeptide(L)'
;MAGLVRHYQIANNDEPMLGLWKRSFTQDLLWMRRGTLDNLESSRLRNMPSWSWLSCPTAINFDYWGAWDIRRREAGLQALEHHASLVRWDIEWVGDPLVSELKSSKVVIEGPVVELTFNTSPEGFEYRPPYLNINDEVPDFEKKKIPWRCAAQFDQFDAQDRKFPARYLCLLLRSGAYETEKRFEVREAFVILEPVDNSGDIYKGLAKVLSLDTSPENGPLMFNCVDN
;
A
#
# COMPACT_ATOMS: atom_id res chain seq x y z
N MET A 1 1.38 8.75 23.56
CA MET A 1 0.96 7.57 22.79
C MET A 1 1.02 6.28 23.61
N ALA A 2 2.10 6.01 24.37
CA ALA A 2 2.28 4.74 25.09
C ALA A 2 1.08 4.29 25.96
N GLY A 3 0.44 5.17 26.72
CA GLY A 3 -0.73 4.82 27.54
C GLY A 3 -1.94 4.33 26.72
N LEU A 4 -2.23 5.00 25.61
CA LEU A 4 -3.33 4.63 24.71
C LEU A 4 -3.04 3.31 24.00
N VAL A 5 -1.81 3.13 23.51
CA VAL A 5 -1.38 1.88 22.85
C VAL A 5 -1.48 0.70 23.83
N ARG A 6 -1.02 0.85 25.07
CA ARG A 6 -1.14 -0.18 26.10
C ARG A 6 -2.59 -0.52 26.42
N HIS A 7 -3.46 0.49 26.50
CA HIS A 7 -4.89 0.26 26.71
C HIS A 7 -5.49 -0.61 25.60
N TYR A 8 -5.24 -0.29 24.32
CA TYR A 8 -5.73 -1.08 23.20
C TYR A 8 -5.07 -2.45 23.07
N GLN A 9 -3.78 -2.57 23.39
CA GLN A 9 -3.09 -3.86 23.46
C GLN A 9 -3.80 -4.80 24.43
N ILE A 10 -4.13 -4.31 25.64
CA ILE A 10 -4.83 -5.09 26.66
C ILE A 10 -6.27 -5.39 26.21
N ALA A 11 -6.99 -4.39 25.71
CA ALA A 11 -8.39 -4.54 25.32
C ALA A 11 -8.60 -5.50 24.14
N ASN A 12 -7.67 -5.48 23.17
CA ASN A 12 -7.78 -6.26 21.94
C ASN A 12 -7.00 -7.58 21.97
N ASN A 13 -6.19 -7.79 23.02
CA ASN A 13 -5.20 -8.85 23.12
C ASN A 13 -4.34 -8.94 21.85
N ASP A 14 -3.76 -7.80 21.46
CA ASP A 14 -3.04 -7.62 20.20
C ASP A 14 -1.69 -6.94 20.44
N GLU A 15 -0.72 -7.19 19.56
CA GLU A 15 0.65 -6.71 19.71
C GLU A 15 0.89 -5.46 18.85
N PRO A 16 1.27 -4.32 19.44
CA PRO A 16 1.53 -3.10 18.70
C PRO A 16 2.88 -3.15 17.96
N MET A 17 2.89 -2.68 16.71
CA MET A 17 4.03 -2.69 15.79
C MET A 17 4.24 -1.30 15.19
N LEU A 18 4.87 -0.37 15.92
CA LEU A 18 5.14 1.02 15.47
C LEU A 18 3.99 1.62 14.65
N GLY A 19 2.80 1.70 15.24
CA GLY A 19 1.61 2.24 14.58
C GLY A 19 0.77 1.22 13.81
N LEU A 20 1.26 0.02 13.57
CA LEU A 20 0.47 -1.10 13.05
C LEU A 20 0.11 -2.06 14.20
N TRP A 21 -0.76 -3.03 13.93
CA TRP A 21 -1.04 -4.14 14.84
C TRP A 21 -0.70 -5.47 14.18
N LYS A 22 -0.21 -6.42 14.98
CA LYS A 22 0.15 -7.76 14.49
C LYS A 22 -1.03 -8.46 13.82
N ARG A 23 -2.21 -8.46 14.47
CA ARG A 23 -3.39 -9.18 13.95
C ARG A 23 -3.92 -8.59 12.64
N SER A 24 -3.82 -7.29 12.44
CA SER A 24 -4.29 -6.58 11.23
C SER A 24 -3.15 -6.12 10.33
N PHE A 25 -1.95 -6.69 10.46
CA PHE A 25 -0.72 -6.19 9.82
C PHE A 25 -0.88 -5.87 8.32
N THR A 26 -1.38 -6.82 7.53
CA THR A 26 -1.55 -6.67 6.08
C THR A 26 -2.56 -5.58 5.73
N GLN A 27 -3.61 -5.40 6.53
CA GLN A 27 -4.56 -4.30 6.36
C GLN A 27 -3.94 -2.97 6.78
N ASP A 28 -3.24 -2.94 7.90
CA ASP A 28 -2.65 -1.72 8.43
C ASP A 28 -1.56 -1.18 7.50
N LEU A 29 -0.83 -2.04 6.78
CA LEU A 29 0.12 -1.64 5.74
C LEU A 29 -0.50 -0.89 4.55
N LEU A 30 -1.81 -1.00 4.35
CA LEU A 30 -2.54 -0.31 3.28
C LEU A 30 -2.89 1.14 3.64
N TRP A 31 -2.26 1.68 4.67
CA TRP A 31 -2.40 3.09 5.00
C TRP A 31 -1.96 3.96 3.81
N MET A 32 -2.69 5.03 3.55
CA MET A 32 -2.32 6.01 2.52
C MET A 32 -2.38 7.43 3.03
N ARG A 33 -1.37 8.21 2.64
CA ARG A 33 -1.29 9.64 2.91
C ARG A 33 -2.48 10.40 2.32
N ARG A 34 -2.95 11.42 3.06
CA ARG A 34 -3.91 12.44 2.63
C ARG A 34 -3.20 13.76 2.34
N GLY A 35 -3.53 14.42 1.23
CA GLY A 35 -3.04 15.76 0.87
C GLY A 35 -1.78 15.75 -0.01
N THR A 36 -1.08 16.88 -0.12
CA THR A 36 0.26 17.06 -0.76
C THR A 36 1.34 17.20 0.32
N LEU A 37 2.62 17.10 -0.05
CA LEU A 37 3.73 17.24 0.92
C LEU A 37 4.17 18.68 1.16
N ASP A 38 3.51 19.64 0.51
CA ASP A 38 3.85 21.06 0.58
C ASP A 38 3.92 21.54 2.04
N ASN A 39 5.09 22.07 2.42
CA ASN A 39 5.36 22.76 3.70
C ASN A 39 5.45 21.90 4.99
N LEU A 40 5.73 20.60 4.92
CA LEU A 40 5.71 19.71 6.11
C LEU A 40 7.08 19.31 6.71
N GLU A 41 8.08 20.20 6.66
CA GLU A 41 9.39 19.89 7.25
C GLU A 41 9.37 19.74 8.79
N SER A 42 8.39 20.32 9.48
CA SER A 42 8.46 20.50 10.94
C SER A 42 7.87 19.38 11.81
N SER A 43 7.12 18.42 11.25
CA SER A 43 6.36 17.43 12.05
C SER A 43 6.86 15.99 11.97
N ARG A 44 7.90 15.69 11.16
CA ARG A 44 8.37 14.31 10.97
C ARG A 44 9.04 13.79 12.23
N LEU A 45 8.50 12.70 12.78
CA LEU A 45 9.23 11.86 13.72
C LEU A 45 10.46 11.30 13.00
N ARG A 46 11.65 11.69 13.48
CA ARG A 46 12.91 11.24 12.89
C ARG A 46 13.08 9.73 13.12
N ASN A 47 13.78 9.08 12.20
CA ASN A 47 14.16 7.67 12.28
C ASN A 47 12.98 6.68 12.35
N MET A 48 11.80 7.03 11.85
CA MET A 48 10.69 6.08 11.71
C MET A 48 10.88 5.21 10.46
N PRO A 49 10.54 3.90 10.52
CA PRO A 49 10.64 3.03 9.36
C PRO A 49 9.58 3.36 8.31
N SER A 50 9.91 3.21 7.02
CA SER A 50 9.02 3.61 5.93
C SER A 50 7.74 2.77 5.82
N TRP A 51 7.70 1.57 6.41
CA TRP A 51 6.48 0.76 6.50
C TRP A 51 5.50 1.26 7.58
N SER A 52 5.98 2.05 8.54
CA SER A 52 5.14 2.64 9.58
C SER A 52 4.54 3.94 9.08
N TRP A 53 3.24 4.14 9.33
CA TRP A 53 2.59 5.42 9.07
C TRP A 53 3.13 6.56 9.92
N LEU A 54 3.84 6.28 11.02
CA LEU A 54 4.52 7.30 11.83
C LEU A 54 5.64 8.01 11.04
N SER A 55 6.11 7.40 9.93
CA SER A 55 7.04 8.04 9.00
C SER A 55 6.37 9.05 8.06
N CYS A 56 5.04 9.03 7.98
CA CYS A 56 4.27 9.91 7.11
C CYS A 56 4.09 11.30 7.75
N PRO A 57 4.47 12.39 7.06
CA PRO A 57 4.36 13.76 7.60
C PRO A 57 2.95 14.33 7.61
N THR A 58 2.01 13.68 6.92
CA THR A 58 0.62 14.12 6.76
C THR A 58 -0.34 13.20 7.49
N ALA A 59 -1.61 13.61 7.56
CA ALA A 59 -2.71 12.70 7.86
C ALA A 59 -2.72 11.49 6.92
N ILE A 60 -3.31 10.39 7.39
CA ILE A 60 -3.38 9.10 6.69
C ILE A 60 -4.81 8.55 6.70
N ASN A 61 -5.05 7.60 5.81
CA ASN A 61 -6.21 6.72 5.72
C ASN A 61 -5.78 5.30 6.01
N PHE A 62 -6.22 4.67 7.10
CA PHE A 62 -5.96 3.24 7.37
C PHE A 62 -6.84 2.29 6.57
N ASP A 63 -7.87 2.82 5.93
CA ASP A 63 -8.91 2.03 5.30
C ASP A 63 -9.22 2.55 3.90
N TYR A 64 -8.16 2.72 3.10
CA TYR A 64 -8.34 3.09 1.70
C TYR A 64 -9.18 2.06 0.95
N TRP A 65 -9.21 0.80 1.38
CA TRP A 65 -10.17 -0.17 0.87
C TRP A 65 -11.56 0.03 1.46
N GLY A 66 -11.69 0.11 2.78
CA GLY A 66 -13.00 0.04 3.43
C GLY A 66 -13.88 1.28 3.37
N ALA A 67 -13.37 2.47 3.03
CA ALA A 67 -14.26 3.56 2.60
C ALA A 67 -15.00 3.21 1.28
N TRP A 68 -14.38 2.40 0.42
CA TRP A 68 -15.00 1.87 -0.80
C TRP A 68 -15.74 0.56 -0.55
N ASP A 69 -15.23 -0.27 0.36
CA ASP A 69 -15.79 -1.58 0.73
C ASP A 69 -17.06 -1.41 1.57
N ILE A 70 -17.19 -0.43 2.46
CA ILE A 70 -18.44 -0.18 3.21
C ILE A 70 -19.57 0.24 2.25
N ARG A 71 -19.26 1.01 1.20
CA ARG A 71 -20.25 1.35 0.16
C ARG A 71 -20.57 0.18 -0.79
N ARG A 72 -19.79 -0.90 -0.78
CA ARG A 72 -19.88 -2.02 -1.74
C ARG A 72 -20.01 -3.40 -1.13
N ARG A 73 -19.90 -3.56 0.19
CA ARG A 73 -20.30 -4.76 0.92
C ARG A 73 -21.80 -4.99 0.79
N GLU A 74 -22.56 -3.95 0.45
CA GLU A 74 -23.95 -4.04 0.01
C GLU A 74 -24.11 -4.34 -1.50
N ALA A 75 -23.03 -4.37 -2.28
CA ALA A 75 -23.03 -4.45 -3.75
C ALA A 75 -21.99 -5.45 -4.33
N GLY A 76 -21.99 -6.69 -3.84
CA GLY A 76 -21.47 -7.84 -4.59
C GLY A 76 -19.97 -8.19 -4.42
N LEU A 77 -19.39 -7.96 -3.24
CA LEU A 77 -18.09 -8.57 -2.89
C LEU A 77 -18.25 -10.10 -2.84
N GLN A 78 -17.54 -10.82 -3.70
CA GLN A 78 -17.57 -12.29 -3.78
C GLN A 78 -16.45 -12.93 -2.98
N ALA A 79 -15.24 -12.38 -3.08
CA ALA A 79 -14.06 -12.92 -2.42
C ALA A 79 -13.12 -11.80 -1.98
N LEU A 80 -12.46 -12.02 -0.85
CA LEU A 80 -11.47 -11.12 -0.28
C LEU A 80 -10.31 -11.94 0.24
N GLU A 81 -9.12 -11.71 -0.29
CA GLU A 81 -7.94 -12.52 0.01
C GLU A 81 -6.78 -11.64 0.47
N HIS A 82 -6.06 -12.13 1.49
CA HIS A 82 -4.83 -11.54 1.98
C HIS A 82 -3.66 -12.40 1.50
N HIS A 83 -2.77 -11.81 0.71
CA HIS A 83 -1.69 -12.54 0.02
C HIS A 83 -0.34 -12.45 0.73
N ALA A 84 -0.21 -11.52 1.67
CA ALA A 84 1.01 -11.33 2.43
C ALA A 84 0.82 -11.72 3.91
N SER A 85 1.84 -12.34 4.49
CA SER A 85 1.89 -12.74 5.88
C SER A 85 3.11 -12.15 6.59
N LEU A 86 2.92 -11.82 7.88
CA LEU A 86 4.00 -11.34 8.74
C LEU A 86 4.78 -12.53 9.30
N VAL A 87 6.05 -12.65 8.92
CA VAL A 87 6.93 -13.74 9.38
C VAL A 87 7.56 -13.39 10.73
N ARG A 88 8.18 -12.20 10.82
CA ARG A 88 8.76 -11.67 12.06
C ARG A 88 8.89 -10.17 12.02
N TRP A 89 8.99 -9.56 13.20
CA TRP A 89 9.35 -8.16 13.35
C TRP A 89 10.21 -7.98 14.59
N ASP A 90 11.12 -7.02 14.52
CA ASP A 90 12.04 -6.67 15.59
C ASP A 90 12.03 -5.16 15.73
N ILE A 91 11.78 -4.66 16.95
CA ILE A 91 11.75 -3.23 17.27
C ILE A 91 12.62 -3.02 18.50
N GLU A 92 13.75 -2.35 18.31
CA GLU A 92 14.64 -1.97 19.41
C GLU A 92 14.50 -0.49 19.72
N TRP A 93 14.24 -0.18 20.99
CA TRP A 93 14.23 1.18 21.52
C TRP A 93 15.52 1.46 22.29
N VAL A 94 15.95 2.72 22.32
CA VAL A 94 17.09 3.14 23.15
C VAL A 94 16.76 3.02 24.65
N GLY A 95 15.48 3.20 25.00
CA GLY A 95 14.96 3.12 26.36
C GLY A 95 13.55 2.55 26.38
N ASP A 96 12.63 3.22 27.07
CA ASP A 96 11.25 2.77 27.22
C ASP A 96 10.50 2.70 25.88
N PRO A 97 9.85 1.56 25.56
CA PRO A 97 9.09 1.41 24.33
C PRO A 97 8.01 2.47 24.15
N LEU A 98 7.85 2.95 22.91
CA LEU A 98 6.85 3.94 22.49
C LEU A 98 7.03 5.35 23.08
N VAL A 99 8.14 5.60 23.79
CA VAL A 99 8.45 6.89 24.42
C VAL A 99 9.87 7.34 24.05
N SER A 100 10.85 6.44 24.13
CA SER A 100 12.24 6.75 23.77
C SER A 100 12.47 6.78 22.26
N GLU A 101 13.68 7.13 21.85
CA GLU A 101 14.09 7.05 20.44
C GLU A 101 14.14 5.60 19.94
N LEU A 102 13.80 5.43 18.67
CA LEU A 102 13.89 4.15 17.99
C LEU A 102 15.34 3.88 17.60
N LYS A 103 15.91 2.77 18.06
CA LYS A 103 17.28 2.34 17.74
C LYS A 103 17.32 1.57 16.43
N SER A 104 16.42 0.60 16.26
CA SER A 104 16.29 -0.15 15.02
C SER A 104 14.88 -0.72 14.87
N SER A 105 14.47 -0.96 13.62
CA SER A 105 13.24 -1.68 13.34
C SER A 105 13.35 -2.49 12.06
N LYS A 106 12.83 -3.71 12.08
CA LYS A 106 12.84 -4.65 10.95
C LYS A 106 11.52 -5.39 10.91
N VAL A 107 11.06 -5.67 9.69
CA VAL A 107 9.90 -6.51 9.43
C VAL A 107 10.27 -7.45 8.28
N VAL A 108 9.89 -8.72 8.43
CA VAL A 108 9.99 -9.71 7.36
C VAL A 108 8.57 -10.12 6.99
N ILE A 109 8.26 -9.94 5.71
CA ILE A 109 6.97 -10.23 5.11
C ILE A 109 7.20 -11.28 4.04
N GLU A 110 6.32 -12.27 3.98
CA GLU A 110 6.28 -13.24 2.92
C GLU A 110 5.01 -13.01 2.08
N GLY A 111 5.14 -13.05 0.76
CA GLY A 111 4.01 -12.94 -0.14
C GLY A 111 4.44 -12.80 -1.61
N PRO A 112 3.46 -12.86 -2.54
CA PRO A 112 3.73 -12.74 -3.97
C PRO A 112 4.28 -11.36 -4.33
N VAL A 113 5.32 -11.34 -5.16
CA VAL A 113 5.91 -10.12 -5.70
C VAL A 113 5.84 -10.10 -7.22
N VAL A 114 5.65 -8.91 -7.78
CA VAL A 114 5.62 -8.68 -9.23
C VAL A 114 6.43 -7.43 -9.56
N GLU A 115 7.16 -7.45 -10.67
CA GLU A 115 7.79 -6.23 -11.19
C GLU A 115 6.78 -5.46 -12.06
N LEU A 116 6.51 -4.20 -11.70
CA LEU A 116 5.64 -3.31 -12.46
C LEU A 116 6.43 -2.10 -12.95
N THR A 117 6.21 -1.74 -14.21
CA THR A 117 6.70 -0.47 -14.76
C THR A 117 5.57 0.56 -14.65
N PHE A 118 5.81 1.62 -13.90
CA PHE A 118 4.89 2.75 -13.86
C PHE A 118 5.31 3.81 -14.87
N ASN A 119 4.30 4.38 -15.53
CA ASN A 119 4.41 5.51 -16.44
C ASN A 119 3.47 6.62 -15.97
N THR A 120 3.72 7.85 -16.41
CA THR A 120 2.90 9.00 -16.03
C THR A 120 2.28 9.67 -17.25
N SER A 121 1.11 10.24 -17.01
CA SER A 121 0.47 11.23 -17.85
C SER A 121 0.26 12.48 -16.99
N PRO A 122 0.54 13.71 -17.47
CA PRO A 122 0.30 14.93 -16.71
C PRO A 122 -1.10 15.01 -16.09
N GLU A 123 -2.12 14.54 -16.82
CA GLU A 123 -3.52 14.51 -16.44
C GLU A 123 -3.80 13.55 -15.26
N GLY A 124 -3.03 12.46 -15.17
CA GLY A 124 -3.14 11.50 -14.07
C GLY A 124 -2.79 12.13 -12.71
N PHE A 125 -1.97 13.18 -12.71
CA PHE A 125 -1.58 13.90 -11.50
C PHE A 125 -2.61 14.89 -10.97
N GLU A 126 -3.67 15.18 -11.72
CA GLU A 126 -4.77 16.02 -11.23
C GLU A 126 -5.63 15.29 -10.18
N TYR A 127 -5.54 13.96 -10.13
CA TYR A 127 -6.26 13.13 -9.18
C TYR A 127 -5.51 12.96 -7.85
N ARG A 128 -6.29 12.61 -6.81
CA ARG A 128 -5.78 12.38 -5.45
C ARG A 128 -6.39 11.07 -4.89
N PRO A 129 -5.61 9.98 -4.80
CA PRO A 129 -4.22 9.84 -5.25
C PRO A 129 -4.07 9.93 -6.78
N PRO A 130 -2.87 10.22 -7.30
CA PRO A 130 -2.64 10.29 -8.73
C PRO A 130 -2.82 8.93 -9.40
N TYR A 131 -3.23 8.97 -10.67
CA TYR A 131 -3.30 7.78 -11.51
C TYR A 131 -2.03 7.60 -12.32
N LEU A 132 -1.51 6.37 -12.34
CA LEU A 132 -0.35 5.95 -13.12
C LEU A 132 -0.77 4.95 -14.20
N ASN A 133 0.00 4.89 -15.28
CA ASN A 133 -0.09 3.81 -16.27
C ASN A 133 0.80 2.65 -15.82
N ILE A 134 0.35 1.41 -16.00
CA ILE A 134 1.13 0.20 -15.72
C ILE A 134 1.58 -0.43 -17.04
N ASN A 135 2.83 -0.88 -17.13
CA ASN A 135 3.36 -1.73 -18.21
C ASN A 135 2.98 -1.26 -19.63
N ASP A 136 3.12 0.04 -19.89
CA ASP A 136 2.80 0.68 -21.18
C ASP A 136 1.32 0.54 -21.64
N GLU A 137 0.38 0.34 -20.70
CA GLU A 137 -1.05 0.41 -20.98
C GLU A 137 -1.41 1.70 -21.73
N VAL A 138 -2.12 1.56 -22.85
CA VAL A 138 -2.64 2.69 -23.65
C VAL A 138 -4.00 3.09 -23.08
N PRO A 139 -4.16 4.29 -22.50
CA PRO A 139 -5.43 4.69 -21.92
C PRO A 139 -6.49 4.97 -22.99
N ASP A 140 -7.66 4.35 -22.84
CA ASP A 140 -8.80 4.51 -23.75
C ASP A 140 -9.77 5.61 -23.26
N PHE A 141 -9.49 6.85 -23.68
CA PHE A 141 -10.30 8.03 -23.34
C PHE A 141 -11.66 8.06 -24.05
N GLU A 142 -11.86 7.27 -25.10
CA GLU A 142 -13.15 7.19 -25.80
C GLU A 142 -14.17 6.44 -24.93
N LYS A 143 -13.73 5.40 -24.23
CA LYS A 143 -14.61 4.60 -23.35
C LYS A 143 -14.81 5.19 -21.97
N LYS A 144 -13.80 5.87 -21.41
CA LYS A 144 -13.83 6.34 -20.01
C LYS A 144 -13.16 7.71 -19.87
N LYS A 145 -13.82 8.60 -19.12
CA LYS A 145 -13.23 9.90 -18.71
C LYS A 145 -11.96 9.74 -17.84
N ILE A 146 -11.87 8.63 -17.10
CA ILE A 146 -10.70 8.26 -16.30
C ILE A 146 -10.29 6.87 -16.77
N PRO A 147 -9.42 6.77 -17.79
CA PRO A 147 -9.05 5.49 -18.39
C PRO A 147 -8.01 4.72 -17.56
N TRP A 148 -7.27 5.40 -16.69
CA TRP A 148 -6.29 4.78 -15.81
C TRP A 148 -6.93 3.86 -14.77
N ARG A 149 -6.22 2.78 -14.47
CA ARG A 149 -6.67 1.71 -13.59
C ARG A 149 -5.88 1.62 -12.30
N CYS A 150 -4.76 2.33 -12.24
CA CYS A 150 -3.80 2.26 -11.16
C CYS A 150 -3.76 3.60 -10.41
N ALA A 151 -4.32 3.63 -9.22
CA ALA A 151 -4.22 4.76 -8.31
C ALA A 151 -3.05 4.50 -7.35
N ALA A 152 -2.07 5.40 -7.30
CA ALA A 152 -0.83 5.19 -6.54
C ALA A 152 -0.48 6.41 -5.70
N GLN A 153 -0.08 6.20 -4.45
CA GLN A 153 0.37 7.28 -3.57
C GLN A 153 1.74 6.96 -2.99
N PHE A 154 2.71 7.81 -3.29
CA PHE A 154 4.03 7.78 -2.65
C PHE A 154 3.99 8.49 -1.30
N ASP A 155 4.65 7.88 -0.33
CA ASP A 155 4.59 8.29 1.08
C ASP A 155 5.50 9.50 1.36
N GLN A 156 6.66 9.55 0.69
CA GLN A 156 7.76 10.47 1.02
C GLN A 156 7.98 11.59 -0.01
N PHE A 157 7.37 11.47 -1.19
CA PHE A 157 7.42 12.46 -2.26
C PHE A 157 6.08 12.51 -3.00
N ASP A 158 5.83 13.59 -3.73
CA ASP A 158 4.70 13.64 -4.65
C ASP A 158 5.11 12.92 -5.95
N ALA A 159 4.18 12.21 -6.59
CA ALA A 159 4.51 11.40 -7.75
C ALA A 159 5.14 12.25 -8.89
N GLN A 160 4.84 13.54 -8.95
CA GLN A 160 5.43 14.48 -9.91
C GLN A 160 6.96 14.64 -9.74
N ASP A 161 7.51 14.33 -8.57
CA ASP A 161 8.93 14.48 -8.25
C ASP A 161 9.78 13.30 -8.75
N ARG A 162 9.15 12.21 -9.22
CA ARG A 162 9.84 11.03 -9.76
C ARG A 162 10.06 11.13 -11.27
N LYS A 163 11.19 10.60 -11.72
CA LYS A 163 11.41 10.31 -13.14
C LYS A 163 10.67 9.02 -13.53
N PHE A 164 9.86 9.10 -14.57
CA PHE A 164 9.18 7.96 -15.20
C PHE A 164 9.63 7.85 -16.68
N PRO A 165 9.59 6.66 -17.30
CA PRO A 165 9.14 5.37 -16.76
C PRO A 165 10.04 4.85 -15.62
N ALA A 166 9.47 4.13 -14.66
CA ALA A 166 10.23 3.56 -13.55
C ALA A 166 9.71 2.17 -13.17
N ARG A 167 10.62 1.21 -13.04
CA ARG A 167 10.33 -0.17 -12.66
C ARG A 167 10.48 -0.35 -11.15
N TYR A 168 9.53 -1.05 -10.54
CA TYR A 168 9.56 -1.37 -9.11
C TYR A 168 9.13 -2.80 -8.87
N LEU A 169 9.64 -3.36 -7.78
CA LEU A 169 9.09 -4.58 -7.20
C LEU A 169 7.86 -4.21 -6.36
N CYS A 170 6.78 -4.95 -6.52
CA CYS A 170 5.51 -4.70 -5.86
C CYS A 170 5.05 -5.96 -5.11
N LEU A 171 4.89 -5.86 -3.80
CA LEU A 171 4.36 -6.94 -2.96
C LEU A 171 2.83 -6.88 -2.96
N LEU A 172 2.17 -7.95 -3.38
CA LEU A 172 0.71 -8.08 -3.32
C LEU A 172 0.28 -8.30 -1.88
N LEU A 173 -0.49 -7.37 -1.32
CA LEU A 173 -1.01 -7.49 0.04
C LEU A 173 -2.41 -8.11 0.06
N ARG A 174 -3.27 -7.70 -0.86
CA ARG A 174 -4.70 -8.00 -0.80
C ARG A 174 -5.32 -7.97 -2.18
N SER A 175 -6.25 -8.89 -2.43
CA SER A 175 -7.14 -8.84 -3.58
C SER A 175 -8.61 -8.94 -3.17
N GLY A 176 -9.49 -8.46 -4.03
CA GLY A 176 -10.93 -8.51 -3.85
C GLY A 176 -11.64 -8.69 -5.17
N ALA A 177 -12.52 -9.68 -5.25
CA ALA A 177 -13.36 -9.94 -6.42
C ALA A 177 -14.76 -9.38 -6.17
N TYR A 178 -15.22 -8.55 -7.09
CA TYR A 178 -16.51 -7.87 -7.00
C TYR A 178 -17.33 -8.19 -8.24
N GLU A 179 -18.56 -8.66 -8.03
CA GLU A 179 -19.52 -8.93 -9.07
C GLU A 179 -20.70 -7.98 -8.89
N THR A 180 -20.95 -7.17 -9.91
CA THR A 180 -22.18 -6.37 -10.02
C THR A 180 -23.02 -6.92 -11.15
N GLU A 181 -24.30 -6.55 -11.25
CA GLU A 181 -25.21 -6.99 -12.33
C GLU A 181 -24.66 -6.82 -13.75
N LYS A 182 -23.64 -5.94 -13.93
CA LYS A 182 -23.10 -5.58 -15.25
C LYS A 182 -21.63 -5.95 -15.46
N ARG A 183 -20.89 -6.33 -14.41
CA ARG A 183 -19.45 -6.57 -14.52
C ARG A 183 -18.87 -7.34 -13.34
N PHE A 184 -17.85 -8.13 -13.65
CA PHE A 184 -16.87 -8.63 -12.69
C PHE A 184 -15.65 -7.70 -12.69
N GLU A 185 -15.17 -7.31 -11.51
CA GLU A 185 -13.91 -6.57 -11.34
C GLU A 185 -13.07 -7.21 -10.23
N VAL A 186 -11.76 -7.27 -10.47
CA VAL A 186 -10.78 -7.65 -9.45
C VAL A 186 -10.03 -6.40 -9.04
N ARG A 187 -9.81 -6.24 -7.74
CA ARG A 187 -8.98 -5.18 -7.19
C ARG A 187 -7.78 -5.81 -6.53
N GLU A 188 -6.63 -5.18 -6.70
CA GLU A 188 -5.39 -5.63 -6.09
C GLU A 188 -4.68 -4.45 -5.45
N ALA A 189 -4.14 -4.68 -4.26
CA ALA A 189 -3.41 -3.70 -3.50
C ALA A 189 -1.97 -4.13 -3.29
N PHE A 190 -1.05 -3.26 -3.66
CA PHE A 190 0.38 -3.52 -3.60
C PHE A 190 1.11 -2.51 -2.73
N VAL A 191 2.21 -2.94 -2.12
CA VAL A 191 3.27 -2.05 -1.62
C VAL A 191 4.37 -1.99 -2.65
N ILE A 192 4.71 -0.78 -3.09
CA ILE A 192 5.90 -0.53 -3.93
C ILE A 192 7.13 -0.60 -3.03
N LEU A 193 8.09 -1.42 -3.44
CA LEU A 193 9.34 -1.66 -2.74
C LEU A 193 10.51 -0.99 -3.48
N GLU A 194 11.41 -0.38 -2.71
CA GLU A 194 12.70 0.12 -3.20
C GLU A 194 13.85 -0.58 -2.47
N PRO A 195 14.82 -1.15 -3.21
CA PRO A 195 15.98 -1.77 -2.59
C PRO A 195 16.79 -0.74 -1.80
N VAL A 196 17.20 -1.09 -0.58
CA VAL A 196 18.02 -0.23 0.29
C VAL A 196 19.50 -0.28 -0.12
N ASP A 197 19.91 -1.40 -0.70
CA ASP A 197 21.24 -1.68 -1.20
C ASP A 197 21.14 -2.59 -2.44
N ASN A 198 22.29 -2.95 -3.01
CA ASN A 198 22.34 -3.86 -4.15
C ASN A 198 22.21 -5.36 -3.73
N SER A 199 21.84 -5.65 -2.48
CA SER A 199 21.74 -7.04 -2.00
C SER A 199 20.52 -7.77 -2.58
N GLY A 200 19.45 -7.04 -2.90
CA GLY A 200 18.18 -7.62 -3.34
C GLY A 200 17.33 -8.21 -2.21
N ASP A 201 17.77 -8.14 -0.95
CA ASP A 201 17.06 -8.78 0.18
C ASP A 201 16.40 -7.76 1.12
N ILE A 202 16.79 -6.48 1.04
CA ILE A 202 16.34 -5.43 1.96
C ILE A 202 15.64 -4.32 1.17
N TYR A 203 14.39 -4.06 1.54
CA TYR A 203 13.54 -3.09 0.87
C TYR A 203 12.96 -2.04 1.84
N LYS A 204 12.77 -0.83 1.32
CA LYS A 204 11.89 0.20 1.90
C LYS A 204 10.55 0.15 1.19
N GLY A 205 9.46 0.24 1.96
CA GLY A 205 8.16 0.60 1.40
C GLY A 205 8.18 2.05 0.94
N LEU A 206 7.76 2.32 -0.30
CA LEU A 206 7.73 3.65 -0.89
C LEU A 206 6.32 4.23 -1.07
N ALA A 207 5.38 3.35 -1.42
CA ALA A 207 4.08 3.75 -1.90
C ALA A 207 3.09 2.59 -1.85
N LYS A 208 1.81 2.94 -1.92
CA LYS A 208 0.70 1.99 -1.97
C LYS A 208 -0.01 2.18 -3.30
N VAL A 209 -0.29 1.08 -3.97
CA VAL A 209 -0.94 1.05 -5.28
C VAL A 209 -2.23 0.26 -5.19
N LEU A 210 -3.29 0.80 -5.76
CA LEU A 210 -4.51 0.07 -6.06
C LEU A 210 -4.60 -0.11 -7.58
N SER A 211 -4.60 -1.35 -8.05
CA SER A 211 -4.89 -1.70 -9.43
C SER A 211 -6.31 -2.26 -9.55
N LEU A 212 -6.99 -1.93 -10.65
CA LEU A 212 -8.34 -2.38 -11.00
C LEU A 212 -8.28 -3.27 -12.24
N ASP A 213 -8.44 -4.58 -12.08
CA ASP A 213 -8.76 -5.44 -13.22
C ASP A 213 -10.26 -5.33 -13.58
N THR A 214 -10.58 -5.03 -14.83
CA THR A 214 -11.96 -5.03 -15.35
C THR A 214 -11.93 -5.93 -16.55
N SER A 215 -12.49 -7.12 -16.43
CA SER A 215 -12.58 -8.02 -17.56
C SER A 215 -13.88 -8.80 -17.53
N PRO A 216 -14.61 -8.80 -18.65
CA PRO A 216 -15.44 -9.92 -19.08
C PRO A 216 -14.78 -10.78 -20.19
N GLU A 217 -13.59 -10.45 -20.72
CA GLU A 217 -13.03 -11.13 -21.92
C GLU A 217 -11.66 -11.80 -21.73
N ASN A 218 -10.85 -11.34 -20.78
CA ASN A 218 -9.72 -12.08 -20.26
C ASN A 218 -10.14 -12.71 -18.93
N GLY A 219 -10.16 -14.05 -18.87
CA GLY A 219 -10.41 -14.78 -17.63
C GLY A 219 -9.46 -14.33 -16.49
N PRO A 220 -9.75 -14.71 -15.23
CA PRO A 220 -8.91 -14.36 -14.10
C PRO A 220 -7.44 -14.66 -14.45
N LEU A 221 -6.55 -13.70 -14.20
CA LEU A 221 -5.11 -13.89 -14.28
C LEU A 221 -4.72 -14.95 -13.24
N MET A 222 -4.84 -16.22 -13.63
CA MET A 222 -4.34 -17.38 -12.89
C MET A 222 -2.82 -17.37 -13.04
N PHE A 223 -2.13 -16.76 -12.08
CA PHE A 223 -0.69 -16.89 -11.96
C PHE A 223 -0.37 -18.25 -11.34
N ASN A 224 -0.01 -19.21 -12.20
CA ASN A 224 0.69 -20.42 -11.77
C ASN A 224 2.18 -20.05 -11.59
N CYS A 225 2.63 -19.87 -10.34
CA CYS A 225 4.05 -19.99 -10.04
C CYS A 225 4.42 -21.47 -10.16
N VAL A 226 5.21 -21.80 -11.17
CA VAL A 226 5.91 -23.08 -11.28
C VAL A 226 7.29 -22.85 -10.69
N ASP A 227 7.53 -23.41 -9.50
CA ASP A 227 8.87 -23.48 -8.92
C ASP A 227 9.67 -24.56 -9.66
N ASN A 228 10.90 -24.22 -10.07
CA ASN A 228 11.95 -25.19 -10.42
C ASN A 228 12.81 -25.45 -9.19
#